data_AF-A0A8T5EE33-F1
#
_entry.id   AF-A0A8T5EE33-F1
#
_cell.length_a   1.000
_cell.length_b   1.000
_cell.length_c   1.000
_cell.angle_alpha   90.00
_cell.angle_beta   90.00
_cell.angle_gamma   90.00
#
_symmetry.space_group_name_H-M   'P 1'
#
loop_
_entity.id
_entity.type
_entity.pdbx_description
1 polymer ?
#
loop_
_entity_poly.entity_id
_entity_poly.type
_entity_poly.pdbx_seq_one_letter_code
_entity_poly.pdbx_strand_id
1 'polypeptide(L)' 'MQAIWNGVVIADSNDTVVVEGNHYFPFDSIKEEYYSKTELTTVCGWKG' A
#
# COMPACT_ATOMS: atom_id res chain seq x y z
N MET A 1 -8.16 -7.84 -4.49
CA MET A 1 -7.70 -6.68 -5.29
C MET A 1 -6.20 -6.78 -5.39
N GLN A 2 -5.60 -6.56 -6.57
CA GLN A 2 -4.15 -6.70 -6.75
C GLN A 2 -3.49 -5.38 -7.13
N ALA A 3 -2.42 -5.02 -6.43
CA ALA A 3 -1.49 -3.97 -6.84
C ALA A 3 -0.37 -4.61 -7.67
N ILE A 4 -0.22 -4.18 -8.92
CA ILE A 4 0.73 -4.76 -9.88
C ILE A 4 1.72 -3.69 -10.34
N TRP A 5 3.00 -3.99 -10.23
CA TRP A 5 4.09 -3.16 -10.73
C TRP A 5 5.00 -4.00 -11.62
N ASN A 6 5.25 -3.54 -12.85
CA ASN A 6 6.06 -4.26 -13.85
C ASN A 6 5.68 -5.75 -14.03
N GLY A 7 4.39 -6.06 -13.95
CA GLY A 7 3.88 -7.44 -14.06
C GLY A 7 4.03 -8.30 -12.81
N VAL A 8 4.56 -7.74 -11.71
CA VAL A 8 4.68 -8.41 -10.41
C VAL A 8 3.59 -7.91 -9.48
N VAL A 9 2.85 -8.83 -8.85
CA VAL A 9 1.89 -8.50 -7.80
C VAL A 9 2.68 -8.16 -6.53
N ILE A 10 2.61 -6.91 -6.07
CA ILE A 10 3.33 -6.39 -4.89
C ILE A 10 2.45 -6.30 -3.63
N ALA A 11 1.13 -6.30 -3.79
CA ALA A 11 0.17 -6.48 -2.69
C ALA A 11 -1.12 -7.13 -3.21
N ASP A 12 -1.76 -7.96 -2.40
CA ASP A 12 -3.05 -8.59 -2.74
C ASP A 12 -3.91 -8.78 -1.50
N SER A 13 -5.13 -8.22 -1.51
CA SER A 13 -6.11 -8.39 -0.45
C SER A 13 -7.52 -8.09 -0.93
N ASN A 14 -8.50 -8.74 -0.32
CA ASN A 14 -9.92 -8.41 -0.50
C ASN A 14 -10.41 -7.38 0.53
N ASP A 15 -9.61 -7.10 1.56
CA ASP A 15 -9.97 -6.26 2.71
C ASP A 15 -9.35 -4.85 2.61
N THR A 16 -9.22 -4.31 1.40
CA THR A 16 -8.71 -2.95 1.18
C THR A 16 -9.70 -1.90 1.69
N VAL A 17 -9.19 -0.80 2.24
CA VAL A 17 -10.01 0.36 2.64
C VAL A 17 -9.95 1.42 1.56
N VAL A 18 -11.10 1.98 1.18
CA VAL A 18 -11.15 3.08 0.20
C VAL A 18 -11.15 4.43 0.93
N VAL A 19 -10.16 5.27 0.63
CA VAL A 19 -10.07 6.66 1.14
C VAL A 19 -9.89 7.59 -0.05
N GLU A 20 -10.83 8.53 -0.23
CA GLU A 20 -10.87 9.44 -1.39
C GLU A 20 -10.77 8.74 -2.75
N GLY A 21 -11.43 7.59 -2.88
CA GLY A 21 -11.41 6.79 -4.11
C GLY A 21 -10.12 6.00 -4.35
N ASN A 22 -9.15 6.07 -3.44
CA ASN A 22 -7.92 5.27 -3.50
C ASN A 22 -8.02 4.04 -2.59
N HIS A 23 -7.53 2.90 -3.06
CA HIS A 23 -7.45 1.67 -2.25
C HIS A 23 -6.17 1.66 -1.41
N TYR A 24 -6.35 1.48 -0.11
CA TYR A 24 -5.28 1.27 0.86
C TYR A 24 -5.29 -0.20 1.27
N PHE A 25 -4.15 -0.85 1.07
CA PHE A 25 -3.93 -2.23 1.42
C PHE A 25 -3.54 -2.36 2.90
N PRO A 26 -4.05 -3.36 3.63
CA PRO A 26 -3.56 -3.65 4.97
C PRO A 26 -2.09 -4.08 4.92
N PHE A 27 -1.33 -3.80 5.98
CA PHE A 27 0.11 -3.99 6.00
C PHE A 27 0.53 -5.45 5.76
N ASP A 28 -0.21 -6.41 6.30
CA ASP A 28 0.03 -7.85 6.14
C ASP A 28 -0.22 -8.38 4.72
N SER A 29 -0.87 -7.59 3.86
CA SER A 29 -1.12 -7.95 2.47
C SER A 29 -0.03 -7.50 1.50
N ILE A 30 0.97 -6.76 1.98
CA ILE A 30 2.12 -6.36 1.17
C ILE A 30 3.12 -7.52 1.10
N LYS A 31 3.76 -7.68 -0.05
CA LYS A 31 4.82 -8.67 -0.24
C LYS A 31 6.16 -8.09 0.13
N GLU A 32 6.56 -8.27 1.39
CA GLU A 32 7.75 -7.65 2.00
C GLU A 32 9.02 -7.84 1.18
N GLU A 33 9.17 -8.91 0.39
CA GLU A 33 10.34 -9.14 -0.47
C GLU A 33 10.57 -8.05 -1.52
N TYR A 34 9.57 -7.22 -1.81
CA TYR A 34 9.64 -6.12 -2.76
C TYR A 34 9.75 -4.74 -2.09
N TYR A 35 9.80 -4.67 -0.76
CA TYR A 35 9.83 -3.42 -0.01
C TYR A 35 11.08 -3.34 0.88
N SER A 36 11.54 -2.12 1.11
CA SER A 36 12.55 -1.82 2.12
C SER A 36 12.11 -0.62 2.93
N LYS A 37 12.22 -0.73 4.26
CA LYS A 37 11.85 0.35 5.16
C LYS A 37 12.76 1.56 4.93
N THR A 38 12.17 2.75 4.90
CA THR A 38 12.89 4.02 4.90
C THR A 38 12.45 4.85 6.10
N GLU A 39 13.31 5.76 6.55
CA GLU A 39 12.99 6.71 7.63
C GLU A 39 12.38 8.02 7.08
N LEU A 40 12.07 8.09 5.77
CA LEU A 40 11.45 9.27 5.16
C LEU A 40 10.00 9.40 5.60
N THR A 41 9.64 10.56 6.13
CA THR A 41 8.27 10.89 6.54
C THR A 41 7.80 12.18 5.88
N THR A 42 6.53 12.24 5.52
CA THR A 42 5.85 13.44 4.99
C THR A 42 4.53 13.62 5.72
N VAL A 43 4.09 14.87 5.87
CA VAL A 43 2.89 15.25 6.64
C VAL A 43 1.84 15.82 5.70
N CYS A 44 0.63 15.28 5.74
CA CYS A 44 -0.55 15.81 5.09
C CYS A 44 -1.50 16.38 6.15
N GLY A 45 -1.88 17.64 6.05
CA GLY A 45 -2.60 18.36 7.12
C GLY A 45 -3.91 17.72 7.63
N TRP A 46 -4.48 16.75 6.91
CA TRP A 46 -5.68 16.03 7.35
C TRP A 46 -5.54 14.50 7.40
N LYS A 47 -4.55 13.90 6.72
CA LYS A 47 -4.24 12.45 6.85
C LYS A 47 -3.23 12.16 7.96
N GLY A 48 -2.53 13.20 8.45
CA GLY A 48 -1.28 13.07 9.18
C GLY A 48 -0.11 13.37 8.27
#